data_AF-A0A944Y5Y5-F1
#
_entry.id   AF-A0A944Y5Y5-F1
#
_cell.length_a   1.000
_cell.length_b   1.000
_cell.length_c   1.000
_cell.angle_alpha   90.00
_cell.angle_beta   90.00
_cell.angle_gamma   90.00
#
_symmetry.space_group_name_H-M   'P 1'
#
loop_
_entity.id
_entity.type
_entity.pdbx_description
1 polymer ?
#
loop_
_entity_poly.entity_id
_entity_poly.type
_entity_poly.pdbx_seq_one_letter_code
_entity_poly.pdbx_strand_id
1 'polypeptide(L)'
;MELIENYVEIDDKKYYFLPLHLAIRFAAEINFSFYIEINKSKRVMLEHDDDDLINKLKNYLKKGLREILVSEADYMNFLSEVKNNLEHKFFDPASFKDDESNILTLNDAYEMVKKSFQDMGVSPQAIDLAIVVNKRSIQVMKSSSNIFRIFKQFKNKCNGEFLNAIFVSFTTSCMIDRYYWQSEKVKK
;
A
#
# COMPACT_ATOMS: atom_id res chain seq x y z
N MET A 1 -7.87 21.57 -9.98
CA MET A 1 -8.21 20.38 -9.18
C MET A 1 -7.52 20.59 -7.85
N GLU A 2 -8.24 21.12 -6.87
CA GLU A 2 -7.67 21.37 -5.52
C GLU A 2 -7.36 20.01 -4.89
N LEU A 3 -6.10 19.80 -4.52
CA LEU A 3 -5.70 18.66 -3.70
C LEU A 3 -6.31 18.89 -2.32
N ILE A 4 -7.35 18.14 -1.98
CA ILE A 4 -7.91 18.13 -0.64
C ILE A 4 -6.87 17.42 0.23
N GLU A 5 -6.08 18.18 0.99
CA GLU A 5 -5.15 17.59 1.96
C GLU A 5 -5.99 16.97 3.10
N ASN A 6 -6.05 15.63 3.14
CA ASN A 6 -6.80 14.89 4.16
C ASN A 6 -5.93 14.66 5.41
N TYR A 7 -5.73 15.70 6.21
CA TYR A 7 -5.04 15.60 7.50
C TYR A 7 -5.84 16.21 8.65
N VAL A 8 -5.46 15.84 9.87
CA VAL A 8 -5.94 16.44 11.11
C VAL A 8 -4.75 17.09 11.82
N GLU A 9 -4.91 18.31 12.30
CA GLU A 9 -3.90 19.01 13.08
C GLU A 9 -4.14 18.78 14.59
N ILE A 10 -3.12 18.32 15.29
CA ILE A 10 -3.15 18.08 16.74
C ILE A 10 -1.81 18.59 17.29
N ASP A 11 -1.85 19.53 18.24
CA ASP A 11 -0.65 20.13 18.87
C ASP A 11 0.39 20.61 17.83
N ASP A 12 -0.07 21.38 16.83
CA ASP A 12 0.74 21.93 15.73
C ASP A 12 1.46 20.88 14.86
N LYS A 13 0.99 19.63 14.89
CA LYS A 13 1.50 18.52 14.06
C LYS A 13 0.39 17.98 13.16
N LYS A 14 0.78 17.62 11.93
CA LYS A 14 -0.09 16.95 10.96
C LYS A 14 -0.19 15.46 11.24
N TYR A 15 -1.42 14.95 11.24
CA TYR A 15 -1.75 13.54 11.35
C TYR A 15 -2.55 13.09 10.13
N TYR A 16 -2.22 11.91 9.63
CA TYR A 16 -2.83 11.31 8.46
C TYR A 16 -3.56 10.02 8.82
N PHE A 17 -4.58 9.70 8.03
CA PHE A 17 -5.40 8.53 8.25
C PHE A 17 -4.73 7.27 7.68
N LEU A 18 -4.38 6.34 8.56
CA LEU A 18 -3.92 5.00 8.18
C LEU A 18 -5.09 4.02 8.33
N PRO A 19 -5.53 3.35 7.24
CA PRO A 19 -6.55 2.31 7.33
C PRO A 19 -6.17 1.21 8.31
N LEU A 20 -7.10 0.86 9.19
CA LEU A 20 -6.86 -0.05 10.30
C LEU A 20 -6.53 -1.47 9.82
N HIS A 21 -7.08 -1.92 8.69
CA HIS A 21 -6.71 -3.21 8.12
C HIS A 21 -5.26 -3.25 7.63
N LEU A 22 -4.73 -2.13 7.10
CA LEU A 22 -3.33 -2.00 6.73
C LEU A 22 -2.43 -1.96 7.98
N ALA A 23 -2.84 -1.22 9.01
CA ALA A 23 -2.15 -1.22 10.30
C ALA A 23 -2.08 -2.63 10.92
N ILE A 24 -3.14 -3.43 10.82
CA ILE A 24 -3.14 -4.83 11.29
C ILE A 24 -2.22 -5.71 10.42
N ARG A 25 -2.22 -5.49 9.10
CA ARG A 25 -1.38 -6.26 8.16
C ARG A 25 0.10 -6.07 8.44
N PHE A 26 0.50 -4.84 8.68
CA PHE A 26 1.88 -4.41 8.90
C PHE A 26 2.12 -4.00 10.35
N ALA A 27 1.51 -4.71 11.29
CA ALA A 27 1.58 -4.35 12.70
C ALA A 27 2.99 -4.52 13.28
N ALA A 28 3.83 -5.38 12.68
CA ALA A 28 5.22 -5.57 13.10
C ALA A 28 6.09 -4.34 12.78
N GLU A 29 5.67 -3.51 11.83
CA GLU A 29 6.35 -2.30 11.39
C GLU A 29 5.87 -1.05 12.16
N ILE A 30 4.85 -1.17 13.02
CA ILE A 30 4.37 -0.07 13.85
C ILE A 30 5.24 -0.01 15.11
N ASN A 31 6.09 1.02 15.20
CA ASN A 31 6.97 1.31 16.34
C ASN A 31 6.70 2.70 16.95
N PHE A 32 5.49 3.23 16.72
CA PHE A 32 5.09 4.58 17.08
C PHE A 32 3.71 4.59 17.76
N SER A 33 3.45 5.65 18.51
CA SER A 33 2.14 5.90 19.11
C SER A 33 1.20 6.52 18.08
N PHE A 34 -0.09 6.20 18.17
CA PHE A 34 -1.10 6.73 17.24
C PHE A 34 -2.39 7.05 17.97
N TYR A 35 -3.23 7.88 17.34
CA TYR A 35 -4.52 8.25 17.91
C TYR A 35 -5.66 7.44 17.29
N ILE A 36 -6.62 7.07 18.14
CA ILE A 36 -7.93 6.59 17.73
C ILE A 36 -8.95 7.69 17.97
N GLU A 37 -9.73 8.02 16.93
CA GLU A 37 -10.87 8.91 17.07
C GLU A 37 -12.09 8.12 17.56
N ILE A 38 -12.56 8.43 18.78
CA ILE A 38 -13.77 7.82 19.34
C ILE A 38 -15.00 8.58 18.84
N ASN A 39 -14.89 9.91 18.75
CA ASN A 39 -15.86 10.82 18.18
C ASN A 39 -15.15 12.13 17.78
N LYS A 40 -15.89 13.07 17.17
CA LYS A 40 -15.35 14.35 16.68
C LYS A 40 -14.63 15.21 17.73
N SER A 41 -14.88 14.97 19.03
CA SER A 41 -14.33 15.77 20.13
C SER A 41 -13.34 15.01 21.02
N LYS A 42 -13.20 13.69 20.84
CA LYS A 42 -12.38 12.84 21.72
C LYS A 42 -11.51 11.90 20.92
N ARG A 43 -10.20 12.04 21.14
CA ARG A 43 -9.15 11.16 20.64
C ARG A 43 -8.45 10.50 21.81
N VAL A 44 -8.01 9.26 21.62
CA VAL A 44 -7.22 8.52 22.61
C VAL A 44 -5.93 8.09 21.95
N MET A 45 -4.81 8.44 22.57
CA MET A 45 -3.49 7.98 22.16
C MET A 45 -3.31 6.53 22.64
N LEU A 46 -2.82 5.67 21.76
CA LEU A 46 -2.35 4.34 22.10
C LEU A 46 -0.83 4.32 21.93
N GLU A 47 -0.15 3.89 22.97
CA GLU A 47 1.30 3.73 22.98
C GLU A 47 1.69 2.38 22.36
N HIS A 48 2.87 2.35 21.74
CA HIS A 48 3.38 1.18 21.02
C HIS A 48 3.79 0.02 21.94
N ASP A 49 4.22 0.30 23.17
CA ASP A 49 4.81 -0.67 24.13
C ASP A 49 3.78 -1.68 24.71
N ASP A 50 2.67 -1.88 24.02
CA ASP A 50 1.62 -2.81 24.38
C ASP A 50 1.86 -4.16 23.71
N ASP A 51 2.22 -5.17 24.51
CA ASP A 51 2.48 -6.56 24.07
C ASP A 51 1.31 -7.19 23.26
N ASP A 52 0.13 -6.55 23.25
CA ASP A 52 -1.09 -7.03 22.60
C ASP A 52 -1.65 -6.11 21.49
N LEU A 53 -0.80 -5.26 20.90
CA LEU A 53 -1.22 -4.25 19.90
C LEU A 53 -2.11 -4.83 18.78
N ILE A 54 -1.73 -5.98 18.20
CA ILE A 54 -2.49 -6.62 17.12
C ILE A 54 -3.92 -6.96 17.53
N ASN A 55 -4.11 -7.54 18.73
CA ASN A 55 -5.44 -7.91 19.19
C ASN A 55 -6.27 -6.69 19.55
N LYS A 56 -5.64 -5.62 20.07
CA LYS A 56 -6.31 -4.32 20.26
C LYS A 56 -6.82 -3.76 18.93
N LEU A 57 -5.97 -3.68 17.90
CA LEU A 57 -6.36 -3.21 16.57
C LEU A 57 -7.51 -4.06 15.98
N LYS A 58 -7.44 -5.39 16.09
CA LYS A 58 -8.54 -6.29 15.65
C LYS A 58 -9.83 -6.03 16.42
N ASN A 59 -9.76 -5.77 17.72
CA ASN A 59 -10.94 -5.45 18.54
C ASN A 59 -11.55 -4.10 18.14
N TYR A 60 -10.73 -3.09 17.83
CA TYR A 60 -11.23 -1.82 17.30
C TYR A 60 -11.88 -1.98 15.93
N LEU A 61 -11.30 -2.80 15.05
CA LEU A 61 -11.89 -3.11 13.75
C LEU A 61 -13.28 -3.74 13.90
N LYS A 62 -13.43 -4.70 14.82
CA LYS A 62 -14.73 -5.31 15.15
C LYS A 62 -15.75 -4.31 15.72
N LYS A 63 -15.29 -3.27 16.42
CA LYS A 63 -16.12 -2.17 16.93
C LYS A 63 -16.48 -1.14 15.86
N GLY A 64 -16.03 -1.32 14.62
CA GLY A 64 -16.35 -0.46 13.48
C GLY A 64 -15.35 0.67 13.23
N LEU A 65 -14.23 0.72 13.96
CA LEU A 65 -13.16 1.67 13.65
C LEU A 65 -12.52 1.30 12.31
N ARG A 66 -12.33 2.30 11.44
CA ARG A 66 -11.79 2.08 10.08
C ARG A 66 -10.38 2.59 9.90
N GLU A 67 -10.00 3.65 10.60
CA GLU A 67 -8.74 4.35 10.40
C GLU A 67 -8.16 4.77 11.77
N ILE A 68 -6.84 4.91 11.81
CA ILE A 68 -6.09 5.49 12.92
C ILE A 68 -5.36 6.74 12.43
N LEU A 69 -5.06 7.65 13.34
CA LEU A 69 -4.35 8.90 13.06
C LEU A 69 -2.89 8.74 13.44
N VAL A 70 -2.02 8.88 12.45
CA VAL A 70 -0.57 8.70 12.57
C VAL A 70 0.12 10.01 12.23
N SER A 71 1.15 10.40 12.99
CA SER A 71 1.89 11.63 12.71
C SER A 71 2.57 11.55 11.34
N GLU A 72 2.77 12.68 10.67
CA GLU A 72 3.45 12.71 9.36
C GLU A 72 4.80 11.98 9.38
N ALA A 73 5.63 12.26 10.38
CA ALA A 73 6.95 11.67 10.51
C ALA A 73 6.86 10.14 10.68
N ASP A 74 5.95 9.68 11.54
CA ASP A 74 5.76 8.25 11.79
C ASP A 74 5.16 7.54 10.57
N TYR A 75 4.25 8.18 9.83
CA TYR A 75 3.69 7.63 8.60
C TYR A 75 4.79 7.43 7.55
N MET A 76 5.68 8.41 7.36
CA MET A 76 6.78 8.30 6.40
C MET A 76 7.78 7.19 6.80
N ASN A 77 8.05 7.05 8.10
CA ASN A 77 8.89 5.96 8.62
C ASN A 77 8.22 4.62 8.37
N PHE A 78 6.92 4.51 8.64
CA PHE A 78 6.14 3.30 8.40
C PHE A 78 6.15 2.87 6.92
N LEU A 79 6.00 3.80 5.98
CA LEU A 79 6.14 3.50 4.54
C LEU A 79 7.50 2.91 4.19
N SER A 80 8.56 3.42 4.83
CA SER A 80 9.93 2.97 4.63
C SER A 80 10.14 1.56 5.19
N GLU A 81 9.57 1.26 6.36
CA GLU A 81 9.62 -0.08 6.96
C GLU A 81 8.82 -1.11 6.13
N VAL A 82 7.63 -0.74 5.65
CA VAL A 82 6.84 -1.59 4.75
C VAL A 82 7.59 -1.89 3.46
N LYS A 83 8.26 -0.88 2.88
CA LYS A 83 9.14 -1.05 1.72
C LYS A 83 10.25 -2.05 2.04
N ASN A 84 10.98 -1.86 3.13
CA ASN A 84 12.07 -2.75 3.54
C ASN A 84 11.56 -4.19 3.74
N ASN A 85 10.41 -4.38 4.37
CA ASN A 85 9.78 -5.70 4.55
C ASN A 85 9.50 -6.38 3.20
N LEU A 86 8.95 -5.64 2.23
CA LEU A 86 8.66 -6.16 0.88
C LEU A 86 9.93 -6.53 0.11
N GLU A 87 11.00 -5.73 0.26
CA GLU A 87 12.31 -6.00 -0.32
C GLU A 87 12.99 -7.20 0.36
N HIS A 88 12.94 -7.34 1.68
CA HIS A 88 13.48 -8.51 2.36
C HIS A 88 12.77 -9.80 1.96
N LYS A 89 11.44 -9.77 1.89
CA LYS A 89 10.67 -10.92 1.37
C LYS A 89 11.01 -11.21 -0.09
N PHE A 90 11.46 -10.23 -0.89
CA PHE A 90 11.79 -10.43 -2.31
C PHE A 90 13.02 -11.34 -2.51
N PHE A 91 13.98 -11.30 -1.59
CA PHE A 91 15.20 -12.10 -1.67
C PHE A 91 15.13 -13.44 -0.94
N ASP A 92 14.02 -13.75 -0.25
CA ASP A 92 13.83 -15.04 0.40
C ASP A 92 13.07 -16.02 -0.54
N PRO A 93 13.74 -17.05 -1.10
CA PRO A 93 13.12 -18.06 -1.94
C PRO A 93 12.02 -18.85 -1.21
N ALA A 94 12.03 -18.90 0.12
CA ALA A 94 11.02 -19.61 0.91
C ALA A 94 9.67 -18.87 0.96
N SER A 95 9.67 -17.56 0.72
CA SER A 95 8.46 -16.72 0.74
C SER A 95 7.53 -16.94 -0.47
N PHE A 96 8.03 -17.56 -1.54
CA PHE A 96 7.28 -17.85 -2.78
C PHE A 96 6.37 -19.09 -2.70
N LYS A 97 6.28 -19.75 -1.54
CA LYS A 97 5.49 -20.99 -1.40
C LYS A 97 3.98 -20.76 -1.35
N ASP A 98 3.53 -19.52 -1.10
CA ASP A 98 2.11 -19.15 -1.05
C ASP A 98 1.83 -17.92 -1.94
N ASP A 99 1.43 -18.18 -3.18
CA ASP A 99 1.09 -17.15 -4.16
C ASP A 99 -0.03 -16.22 -3.67
N GLU A 100 -0.99 -16.74 -2.89
CA GLU A 100 -2.18 -15.99 -2.49
C GLU A 100 -1.86 -14.97 -1.40
N SER A 101 -1.07 -15.37 -0.40
CA SER A 101 -0.58 -14.46 0.64
C SER A 101 0.30 -13.33 0.07
N ASN A 102 1.14 -13.65 -0.92
CA ASN A 102 1.97 -12.66 -1.61
C ASN A 102 1.13 -11.63 -2.38
N ILE A 103 0.10 -12.08 -3.08
CA ILE A 103 -0.82 -11.20 -3.82
C ILE A 103 -1.59 -10.27 -2.86
N LEU A 104 -2.09 -10.81 -1.75
CA LEU A 104 -2.79 -10.00 -0.74
C LEU A 104 -1.87 -8.93 -0.15
N THR A 105 -0.64 -9.30 0.21
CA THR A 105 0.37 -8.35 0.74
C THR A 105 0.67 -7.24 -0.28
N LEU A 106 0.76 -7.58 -1.57
CA LEU A 106 0.99 -6.58 -2.62
C LEU A 106 -0.19 -5.64 -2.83
N ASN A 107 -1.41 -6.16 -2.75
CA ASN A 107 -2.61 -5.33 -2.82
C ASN A 107 -2.68 -4.34 -1.65
N ASP A 108 -2.39 -4.82 -0.44
CA ASP A 108 -2.39 -3.99 0.77
C ASP A 108 -1.30 -2.90 0.67
N ALA A 109 -0.12 -3.23 0.13
CA ALA A 109 0.94 -2.25 -0.12
C ALA A 109 0.57 -1.22 -1.22
N TYR A 110 -0.13 -1.64 -2.28
CA TYR A 110 -0.63 -0.74 -3.31
C TYR A 110 -1.70 0.22 -2.76
N GLU A 111 -2.59 -0.27 -1.91
CA GLU A 111 -3.57 0.56 -1.21
C GLU A 111 -2.88 1.63 -0.35
N MET A 112 -1.79 1.25 0.34
CA MET A 112 -0.98 2.18 1.13
C MET A 112 -0.34 3.29 0.29
N VAL A 113 0.22 2.95 -0.88
CA VAL A 113 0.76 3.95 -1.83
C VAL A 113 -0.34 4.90 -2.28
N LYS A 114 -1.50 4.36 -2.68
CA LYS A 114 -2.64 5.16 -3.12
C LYS A 114 -3.09 6.12 -2.02
N LYS A 115 -3.27 5.63 -0.79
CA LYS A 115 -3.69 6.44 0.35
C LYS A 115 -2.68 7.54 0.67
N SER A 116 -1.40 7.21 0.61
CA SER A 116 -0.31 8.19 0.78
C SER A 116 -0.38 9.32 -0.23
N PHE A 117 -0.59 9.01 -1.52
CA PHE A 117 -0.75 10.03 -2.56
C PHE A 117 -2.01 10.88 -2.39
N GLN A 118 -3.10 10.28 -1.88
CA GLN A 118 -4.35 11.00 -1.66
C GLN A 118 -4.27 11.95 -0.47
N ASP A 119 -3.59 11.54 0.60
CA ASP A 119 -3.62 12.27 1.87
C ASP A 119 -2.42 13.23 2.01
N MET A 120 -1.22 12.78 1.66
CA MET A 120 0.05 13.52 1.83
C MET A 120 0.61 14.08 0.51
N GLY A 121 0.02 13.69 -0.63
CA GLY A 121 0.59 13.98 -1.94
C GLY A 121 1.81 13.09 -2.26
N VAL A 122 2.62 13.54 -3.22
CA VAL A 122 3.75 12.75 -3.73
C VAL A 122 4.98 12.97 -2.84
N SER A 123 5.18 12.10 -1.85
CA SER A 123 6.38 12.08 -1.01
C SER A 123 7.45 11.12 -1.55
N PRO A 124 8.75 11.34 -1.24
CA PRO A 124 9.82 10.43 -1.63
C PRO A 124 9.59 8.99 -1.14
N GLN A 125 9.13 8.81 0.10
CA GLN A 125 8.87 7.50 0.70
C GLN A 125 7.72 6.77 -0.01
N ALA A 126 6.67 7.49 -0.38
CA ALA A 126 5.55 6.92 -1.13
C ALA A 126 5.97 6.51 -2.56
N ILE A 127 6.85 7.28 -3.21
CA ILE A 127 7.44 6.91 -4.51
C ILE A 127 8.30 5.65 -4.37
N ASP A 128 9.17 5.59 -3.37
CA ASP A 128 10.05 4.45 -3.15
C ASP A 128 9.26 3.15 -2.94
N LEU A 129 8.21 3.21 -2.10
CA LEU A 129 7.31 2.08 -1.91
C LEU A 129 6.61 1.69 -3.21
N ALA A 130 6.13 2.67 -3.99
CA ALA A 130 5.49 2.43 -5.28
C ALA A 130 6.42 1.71 -6.28
N ILE A 131 7.70 2.09 -6.33
CA ILE A 131 8.71 1.43 -7.17
C ILE A 131 8.85 -0.05 -6.78
N VAL A 132 8.94 -0.34 -5.48
CA VAL A 132 9.08 -1.72 -4.98
C VAL A 132 7.83 -2.54 -5.27
N VAL A 133 6.64 -2.01 -5.01
CA VAL A 133 5.36 -2.67 -5.29
C VAL A 133 5.22 -3.00 -6.78
N ASN A 134 5.61 -2.08 -7.66
CA ASN A 134 5.57 -2.29 -9.12
C ASN A 134 6.55 -3.38 -9.57
N LYS A 135 7.80 -3.35 -9.07
CA LYS A 135 8.80 -4.40 -9.38
C LYS A 135 8.32 -5.78 -8.95
N ARG A 136 7.76 -5.90 -7.74
CA ARG A 136 7.16 -7.13 -7.20
C ARG A 136 5.99 -7.61 -8.06
N SER A 137 5.10 -6.71 -8.45
CA SER A 137 3.93 -7.03 -9.27
C SER A 137 4.36 -7.63 -10.62
N ILE A 138 5.38 -7.05 -11.25
CA ILE A 138 5.98 -7.59 -12.48
C ILE A 138 6.56 -8.99 -12.26
N GLN A 139 7.28 -9.21 -11.16
CA GLN A 139 7.85 -10.53 -10.86
C GLN A 139 6.76 -11.58 -10.63
N VAL A 140 5.72 -11.27 -9.86
CA VAL A 140 4.58 -12.18 -9.65
C VAL A 140 3.93 -12.53 -10.97
N MET A 141 3.72 -11.54 -11.86
CA MET A 141 3.21 -11.79 -13.21
C MET A 141 4.12 -12.71 -14.04
N LYS A 142 5.44 -12.55 -13.94
CA LYS A 142 6.43 -13.41 -14.64
C LYS A 142 6.47 -14.84 -14.11
N SER A 143 6.32 -15.02 -12.80
CA SER A 143 6.40 -16.33 -12.15
C SER A 143 5.07 -17.10 -12.18
N SER A 144 3.95 -16.40 -12.39
CA SER A 144 2.63 -17.02 -12.38
C SER A 144 2.33 -17.78 -13.66
N SER A 145 2.28 -19.11 -13.59
CA SER A 145 1.94 -19.99 -14.73
C SER A 145 0.51 -19.81 -15.26
N ASN A 146 -0.38 -19.15 -14.50
CA ASN A 146 -1.76 -18.90 -14.89
C ASN A 146 -2.24 -17.50 -14.47
N ILE A 147 -1.87 -16.50 -15.26
CA ILE A 147 -2.29 -15.10 -15.07
C ILE A 147 -3.82 -14.93 -15.07
N PHE A 148 -4.56 -15.81 -15.78
CA PHE A 148 -6.02 -15.79 -15.81
C PHE A 148 -6.66 -16.10 -14.45
N ARG A 149 -6.02 -16.95 -13.61
CA ARG A 149 -6.49 -17.21 -12.24
C ARG A 149 -6.42 -15.95 -11.38
N ILE A 150 -5.34 -15.19 -11.53
CA ILE A 150 -5.14 -13.89 -10.88
C ILE A 150 -6.23 -12.93 -11.38
N PHE A 151 -6.35 -12.72 -12.69
CA PHE A 151 -7.38 -11.83 -13.26
C PHE A 151 -8.81 -12.17 -12.83
N LYS A 152 -9.15 -13.46 -12.71
CA LYS A 152 -10.49 -13.90 -12.29
C LYS A 152 -10.81 -13.55 -10.84
N GLN A 153 -9.83 -13.59 -9.93
CA GLN A 153 -10.01 -13.18 -8.53
C GLN A 153 -10.11 -11.65 -8.40
N PHE A 154 -9.37 -10.91 -9.22
CA PHE A 154 -9.37 -9.44 -9.22
C PHE A 154 -10.60 -8.82 -9.88
N LYS A 155 -11.19 -9.48 -10.89
CA LYS A 155 -12.42 -9.03 -11.58
C LYS A 155 -13.60 -8.77 -10.63
N ASN A 156 -13.68 -9.51 -9.53
CA ASN A 156 -14.79 -9.40 -8.58
C ASN A 156 -14.56 -8.34 -7.48
N LYS A 157 -13.34 -7.81 -7.33
CA LYS A 157 -12.97 -6.89 -6.24
C LYS A 157 -12.56 -5.49 -6.69
N CYS A 158 -12.21 -5.30 -7.96
CA CYS A 158 -11.72 -4.02 -8.45
C CYS A 158 -12.74 -3.31 -9.35
N ASN A 159 -12.99 -2.03 -9.06
CA ASN A 159 -13.74 -1.13 -9.94
C ASN A 159 -13.05 -1.10 -11.33
N GLY A 160 -13.83 -0.95 -12.42
CA GLY A 160 -13.33 -1.13 -13.80
C GLY A 160 -12.09 -0.30 -14.15
N GLU A 161 -11.86 0.81 -13.45
CA GLU A 161 -10.70 1.69 -13.60
C GLU A 161 -9.35 1.04 -13.23
N PHE A 162 -9.32 0.17 -12.22
CA PHE A 162 -8.08 -0.53 -11.84
C PHE A 162 -7.72 -1.63 -12.84
N LEU A 163 -8.73 -2.34 -13.36
CA LEU A 163 -8.53 -3.29 -14.46
C LEU A 163 -8.03 -2.58 -15.71
N ASN A 164 -8.57 -1.39 -16.02
CA ASN A 164 -8.05 -0.56 -17.09
C ASN A 164 -6.61 -0.12 -16.83
N ALA A 165 -6.25 0.31 -15.62
CA ALA A 165 -4.89 0.74 -15.29
C ALA A 165 -3.85 -0.40 -15.41
N ILE A 166 -4.20 -1.61 -14.95
CA ILE A 166 -3.35 -2.80 -15.11
C ILE A 166 -3.26 -3.20 -16.57
N PHE A 167 -4.39 -3.22 -17.29
CA PHE A 167 -4.40 -3.60 -18.70
C PHE A 167 -3.60 -2.60 -19.55
N VAL A 168 -3.73 -1.30 -19.28
CA VAL A 168 -2.92 -0.25 -19.90
C VAL A 168 -1.45 -0.47 -19.56
N SER A 169 -1.08 -0.65 -18.29
CA SER A 169 0.32 -0.90 -17.90
C SER A 169 0.91 -2.15 -18.55
N PHE A 170 0.15 -3.23 -18.62
CA PHE A 170 0.55 -4.47 -19.29
C PHE A 170 0.73 -4.27 -20.79
N THR A 171 -0.25 -3.65 -21.46
CA THR A 171 -0.19 -3.38 -22.90
C THR A 171 0.98 -2.45 -23.24
N THR A 172 1.18 -1.40 -22.44
CA THR A 172 2.32 -0.49 -22.57
C THR A 172 3.64 -1.22 -22.36
N SER A 173 3.74 -2.13 -21.38
CA SER A 173 4.96 -2.93 -21.17
C SER A 173 5.24 -3.88 -22.33
N CYS A 174 4.21 -4.54 -22.88
CA CYS A 174 4.35 -5.37 -24.07
C CYS A 174 4.72 -4.56 -25.31
N MET A 175 4.20 -3.34 -25.46
CA MET A 175 4.61 -2.42 -26.52
C MET A 175 6.05 -1.97 -26.30
N ILE A 176 6.49 -1.68 -25.08
CA ILE A 176 7.89 -1.34 -24.81
C ILE A 176 8.84 -2.48 -25.21
N ASP A 177 8.50 -3.72 -24.85
CA ASP A 177 9.36 -4.89 -25.11
C ASP A 177 9.35 -5.35 -26.58
N ARG A 178 8.23 -5.22 -27.29
CA ARG A 178 8.10 -5.72 -28.68
C ARG A 178 8.25 -4.66 -29.76
N TYR A 179 8.02 -3.40 -29.45
CA TYR A 179 8.15 -2.34 -30.43
C TYR A 179 9.60 -1.83 -30.44
N TYR A 180 10.22 -1.84 -31.61
CA TYR A 180 11.56 -1.27 -31.76
C TYR A 180 11.45 0.26 -31.86
N TRP A 181 11.29 0.91 -30.70
CA TRP A 181 11.08 2.37 -30.57
C TRP A 181 12.18 3.22 -31.20
N GLN A 182 13.35 2.61 -31.43
CA GLN A 182 14.47 3.26 -32.10
C GLN A 182 14.38 3.22 -33.63
N SER A 183 13.39 2.53 -34.22
CA SER A 183 13.28 2.44 -35.68
C SER A 183 12.98 3.80 -36.30
N GLU A 184 13.65 4.11 -37.40
CA GLU A 184 13.44 5.32 -38.23
C GLU A 184 11.97 5.49 -38.67
N LYS A 185 11.20 4.39 -38.74
CA LYS A 185 9.78 4.41 -39.10
C LYS A 185 8.86 4.96 -38.00
N VAL A 186 9.30 4.95 -36.75
CA VAL A 186 8.56 5.47 -35.58
C VAL A 186 8.92 6.93 -35.30
N LYS A 187 10.07 7.40 -35.81
CA LYS A 187 10.58 8.77 -35.63
C LYS A 187 10.06 9.78 -36.66
N LYS A 188 9.28 9.33 -37.65
CA LYS A 188 8.60 10.17 -38.65
C LYS A 188 7.12 10.26 -38.33
#